data_AF-A0A2E2ARS5-F1
#
_entry.id   AF-A0A2E2ARS5-F1
#
_cell.length_a   1.000
_cell.length_b   1.000
_cell.length_c   1.000
_cell.angle_alpha   90.00
_cell.angle_beta   90.00
_cell.angle_gamma   90.00
#
_symmetry.space_group_name_H-M   'P 1'
#
loop_
_entity.id
_entity.type
_entity.pdbx_description
1 polymer ?
#
loop_
_entity_poly.entity_id
_entity_poly.type
_entity_poly.pdbx_seq_one_letter_code
_entity_poly.pdbx_strand_id
1 'polypeptide(L)'
;MQINGINGAQPVNPTNQVESAKATQAASITNPTDQVDISTEAELNSQTVELVNQLEIQDLPEIRTDRVAQIREALEAGTYETQEKLDIAIDRLLDEIG
;
A
#
# COMPACT_ATOMS: atom_id res chain seq x y z
N MET A 1 72.80 -37.00 21.08
CA MET A 1 71.76 -37.79 21.76
C MET A 1 70.43 -37.07 21.61
N GLN A 2 69.41 -37.81 21.13
CA GLN A 2 67.96 -37.55 21.15
C GLN A 2 67.44 -36.20 20.56
N ILE A 3 66.91 -36.16 19.33
CA ILE A 3 65.62 -36.63 18.74
C ILE A 3 64.45 -35.63 18.86
N ASN A 4 63.86 -35.31 17.70
CA ASN A 4 62.62 -34.57 17.49
C ASN A 4 61.40 -35.23 18.17
N GLY A 5 60.39 -34.42 18.47
CA GLY A 5 58.99 -34.88 18.57
C GLY A 5 58.03 -33.71 18.38
N ILE A 6 57.70 -33.33 17.14
CA ILE A 6 56.49 -33.71 16.37
C ILE A 6 55.16 -33.21 16.96
N ASN A 7 54.44 -32.51 16.10
CA ASN A 7 53.10 -31.92 16.26
C ASN A 7 52.07 -32.92 16.82
N GLY A 8 51.30 -32.50 17.83
CA GLY A 8 50.17 -33.24 18.39
C GLY A 8 48.84 -32.59 18.05
N ALA A 9 48.23 -33.07 16.96
CA ALA A 9 46.83 -33.03 16.52
C ALA A 9 45.82 -32.04 17.16
N GLN A 10 45.26 -31.18 16.31
CA GLN A 10 43.97 -30.52 16.52
C GLN A 10 42.83 -31.56 16.58
N PRO A 11 41.84 -31.44 17.48
CA PRO A 11 40.68 -32.31 17.48
C PRO A 11 39.77 -32.03 16.29
N VAL A 12 39.27 -33.13 15.72
CA VAL A 12 38.63 -33.24 14.42
C VAL A 12 37.15 -32.85 14.42
N ASN A 13 36.73 -32.28 13.29
CA ASN A 13 35.39 -31.83 12.96
C ASN A 13 34.40 -33.02 12.89
N PRO A 14 33.23 -32.98 13.53
CA PRO A 14 32.29 -34.10 13.50
C PRO A 14 31.68 -34.30 12.11
N THR A 15 31.77 -35.55 11.65
CA THR A 15 31.39 -36.10 10.36
C THR A 15 29.88 -36.04 10.10
N ASN A 16 29.53 -35.73 8.84
CA ASN A 16 28.20 -35.90 8.24
C ASN A 16 27.53 -37.22 8.66
N GLN A 17 26.34 -37.15 9.27
CA GLN A 17 25.40 -38.26 9.27
C GLN A 17 24.49 -38.16 8.04
N VAL A 18 24.38 -39.27 7.33
CA VAL A 18 23.60 -39.44 6.10
C VAL A 18 22.18 -39.88 6.47
N GLU A 19 21.22 -38.98 6.24
CA GLU A 19 19.96 -39.18 5.52
C GLU A 19 18.90 -40.17 6.05
N SER A 20 17.77 -39.63 6.53
CA SER A 20 16.40 -40.09 6.21
C SER A 20 15.34 -39.20 6.89
N ALA A 21 14.88 -38.17 6.17
CA ALA A 21 13.49 -37.67 6.15
C ALA A 21 13.48 -36.35 5.37
N LYS A 22 12.94 -36.41 4.15
CA LYS A 22 12.62 -35.24 3.34
C LYS A 22 11.57 -34.41 4.08
N ALA A 23 12.00 -33.34 4.73
CA ALA A 23 11.12 -32.27 5.21
C ALA A 23 11.88 -30.94 5.12
N THR A 24 11.79 -30.36 3.92
CA THR A 24 11.69 -28.92 3.66
C THR A 24 12.63 -28.03 4.46
N GLN A 25 13.81 -27.74 3.87
CA GLN A 25 14.43 -26.42 4.07
C GLN A 25 13.32 -25.39 3.98
N ALA A 26 13.07 -24.68 5.08
CA ALA A 26 12.18 -23.54 5.08
C ALA A 26 12.70 -22.60 3.99
N ALA A 27 12.04 -22.63 2.84
CA ALA A 27 12.26 -21.68 1.79
C ALA A 27 12.08 -20.32 2.47
N SER A 28 13.14 -19.51 2.46
CA SER A 28 13.02 -18.10 2.78
C SER A 28 11.88 -17.59 1.92
N ILE A 29 10.76 -17.29 2.55
CA ILE A 29 9.60 -16.72 1.89
C ILE A 29 10.04 -15.31 1.54
N THR A 30 10.65 -15.14 0.36
CA THR A 30 10.76 -13.84 -0.27
C THR A 30 9.33 -13.48 -0.63
N ASN A 31 8.67 -12.71 0.24
CA ASN A 31 7.45 -12.02 -0.16
C ASN A 31 7.83 -11.24 -1.42
N PRO A 32 7.22 -11.54 -2.58
CA PRO A 32 7.44 -10.69 -3.74
C PRO A 32 6.99 -9.30 -3.34
N THR A 33 7.95 -8.37 -3.25
CA THR A 33 7.64 -6.96 -3.10
C THR A 33 7.05 -6.54 -4.43
N ASP A 34 5.74 -6.37 -4.46
CA ASP A 34 5.07 -5.74 -5.58
C ASP A 34 5.68 -4.34 -5.76
N GLN A 35 6.33 -4.11 -6.89
CA GLN A 35 6.92 -2.82 -7.21
C GLN A 35 5.99 -2.12 -8.17
N VAL A 36 5.53 -0.95 -7.75
CA VAL A 36 4.67 -0.08 -8.54
C VAL A 36 5.54 1.02 -9.13
N ASP A 37 5.74 1.00 -10.45
CA ASP A 37 6.42 2.07 -11.17
C ASP A 37 5.43 3.21 -11.42
N ILE A 38 5.57 4.31 -10.67
CA ILE A 38 4.76 5.52 -10.85
C ILE A 38 5.50 6.44 -11.83
N SER A 39 4.80 6.89 -12.88
CA SER A 39 5.35 7.87 -13.82
C SER A 39 5.66 9.20 -13.11
N THR A 40 6.75 9.85 -13.49
CA THR A 40 7.17 11.14 -12.92
C THR A 40 6.06 12.21 -12.98
N GLU A 41 5.21 12.21 -14.02
CA GLU A 41 4.07 13.12 -14.11
C GLU A 41 3.00 12.84 -13.04
N ALA A 42 2.75 11.57 -12.74
CA ALA A 42 1.76 11.17 -11.74
C ALA A 42 2.23 11.54 -10.33
N GLU A 43 3.53 11.41 -10.04
CA GLU A 43 4.11 11.82 -8.76
C GLU A 43 4.04 13.35 -8.55
N LEU A 44 4.35 14.12 -9.58
CA LEU A 44 4.24 15.59 -9.57
C LEU A 44 2.78 16.05 -9.40
N ASN A 45 1.84 15.41 -10.09
CA ASN A 45 0.42 15.71 -9.93
C ASN A 45 -0.08 15.36 -8.53
N SER A 46 0.36 14.25 -7.96
CA SER A 46 -0.03 13.84 -6.61
C SER A 46 0.48 14.84 -5.56
N GLN A 47 1.74 15.25 -5.63
CA GLN A 47 2.32 16.26 -4.73
C GLN A 47 1.64 17.61 -4.87
N THR A 48 1.34 18.06 -6.09
CA THR A 48 0.67 19.34 -6.31
C THR A 48 -0.77 19.33 -5.81
N VAL A 49 -1.50 18.23 -6.03
CA VAL A 49 -2.85 18.03 -5.49
C VAL A 49 -2.82 17.95 -3.96
N GLU A 50 -1.85 17.29 -3.35
CA GLU A 50 -1.70 17.26 -1.88
C GLU A 50 -1.40 18.65 -1.31
N LEU A 51 -0.49 19.41 -1.93
CA LEU A 51 -0.19 20.77 -1.52
C LEU A 51 -1.42 21.69 -1.63
N VAL A 52 -2.13 21.65 -2.75
CA VAL A 52 -3.35 22.45 -2.95
C VAL A 52 -4.43 22.05 -1.94
N ASN A 53 -4.66 20.75 -1.73
CA ASN A 53 -5.58 20.27 -0.71
C ASN A 53 -5.15 20.73 0.68
N GLN A 54 -3.87 20.63 1.05
CA GLN A 54 -3.39 21.03 2.36
C GLN A 54 -3.59 22.53 2.63
N LEU A 55 -3.46 23.37 1.59
CA LEU A 55 -3.73 24.80 1.65
C LEU A 55 -5.23 25.09 1.72
N GLU A 56 -6.06 24.44 0.90
CA GLU A 56 -7.52 24.60 0.94
C GLU A 56 -8.13 24.09 2.26
N ILE A 57 -7.66 22.95 2.79
CA ILE A 57 -8.17 22.33 4.02
C ILE A 57 -7.94 23.23 5.24
N GLN A 58 -6.89 24.06 5.25
CA GLN A 58 -6.62 24.94 6.39
C GLN A 58 -7.56 26.15 6.49
N ASP A 59 -8.05 26.66 5.37
CA ASP A 59 -8.96 27.82 5.32
C ASP A 59 -10.44 27.43 5.20
N LEU A 60 -10.73 26.17 4.85
CA LEU A 60 -12.09 25.67 4.75
C LEU A 60 -12.56 25.11 6.10
N PRO A 61 -13.72 25.54 6.60
CA PRO A 61 -14.32 24.86 7.75
C PRO A 61 -14.55 23.37 7.40
N GLU A 62 -14.36 22.47 8.38
CA GLU A 62 -14.57 21.01 8.22
C GLU A 62 -15.91 20.68 7.55
N ILE A 63 -16.92 21.52 7.79
CA ILE A 63 -18.21 21.48 7.12
C ILE A 63 -18.45 22.82 6.44
N ARG A 64 -18.63 22.79 5.11
CA ARG A 64 -19.08 23.95 4.32
C ARG A 64 -20.57 24.21 4.57
N THR A 65 -20.89 24.83 5.72
CA THR A 65 -22.27 25.01 6.21
C THR A 65 -23.18 25.71 5.18
N ASP A 66 -22.66 26.72 4.46
CA ASP A 66 -23.40 27.43 3.42
C ASP A 66 -23.81 26.50 2.26
N ARG A 67 -22.89 25.63 1.83
CA ARG A 67 -23.16 24.66 0.76
C ARG A 67 -24.19 23.63 1.21
N VAL A 68 -24.11 23.20 2.47
CA VAL A 68 -25.09 22.27 3.05
C VAL A 68 -26.48 22.94 3.13
N ALA A 69 -26.56 24.20 3.55
CA ALA A 69 -27.82 24.93 3.60
C ALA A 69 -28.46 25.07 2.20
N GLN A 70 -27.67 25.44 1.19
CA GLN A 70 -28.13 25.53 -0.20
C GLN A 70 -28.62 24.17 -0.74
N ILE A 71 -27.91 23.08 -0.43
CA ILE A 71 -28.31 21.74 -0.86
C ILE A 71 -29.61 21.33 -0.17
N ARG A 72 -29.78 21.61 1.13
CA ARG A 72 -31.02 21.35 1.85
C ARG A 72 -32.20 22.09 1.25
N GLU A 73 -32.04 23.38 0.96
CA GLU A 73 -33.09 24.17 0.29
C GLU A 73 -33.46 23.58 -1.07
N ALA A 74 -32.47 23.17 -1.88
CA ALA A 74 -32.72 22.53 -3.16
C ALA A 74 -33.42 21.16 -3.04
N LEU A 75 -33.17 20.41 -1.95
CA LEU A 75 -33.86 19.16 -1.66
C LEU A 75 -35.32 19.41 -1.24
N GLU A 76 -35.56 20.40 -0.36
CA GLU A 76 -36.91 20.80 0.04
C GLU A 76 -37.73 21.33 -1.15
N ALA A 77 -37.10 22.07 -2.05
CA ALA A 77 -37.70 22.57 -3.28
C ALA A 77 -37.90 21.47 -4.34
N GLY A 78 -37.32 20.28 -4.15
CA GLY A 78 -37.35 19.18 -5.12
C GLY A 78 -36.55 19.46 -6.41
N THR A 79 -35.75 20.52 -6.46
CA THR A 79 -34.96 20.90 -7.64
C THR A 79 -33.55 20.32 -7.64
N TYR A 80 -33.17 19.61 -6.57
CA TYR A 80 -31.88 18.95 -6.47
C TYR A 80 -31.76 17.74 -7.41
N GLU A 81 -32.89 17.05 -7.66
CA GLU A 81 -32.98 15.87 -8.51
C GLU A 81 -33.17 16.29 -9.97
N THR A 82 -32.06 16.38 -10.70
CA THR A 82 -32.08 16.60 -12.15
C THR A 82 -31.75 15.31 -12.87
N GLN A 83 -32.20 15.17 -14.12
CA GLN A 83 -31.92 13.98 -14.94
C GLN A 83 -30.41 13.69 -15.03
N GLU A 84 -29.62 14.73 -15.28
CA GLU A 84 -28.15 14.64 -15.35
C GLU A 84 -27.53 14.12 -14.04
N LYS A 85 -28.03 14.56 -12.87
CA LYS A 85 -27.52 14.09 -11.58
C LYS A 85 -27.91 12.64 -11.30
N LEU A 86 -29.07 12.19 -11.77
CA LEU A 86 -29.52 10.80 -11.64
C LEU A 86 -28.67 9.88 -12.53
N ASP A 87 -28.43 10.27 -13.77
CA ASP A 87 -27.60 9.49 -14.69
C ASP A 87 -26.18 9.30 -14.12
N ILE A 88 -25.56 10.39 -13.64
CA ILE A 88 -24.25 10.33 -12.97
C ILE A 88 -24.28 9.47 -11.70
N ALA A 89 -25.36 9.54 -10.91
CA ALA A 89 -25.49 8.74 -9.69
C ALA A 89 -25.60 7.25 -10.00
N ILE A 90 -26.30 6.89 -11.08
CA ILE A 90 -26.42 5.51 -11.55
C ILE A 90 -25.07 5.00 -12.05
N ASP A 91 -24.36 5.78 -12.86
CA ASP A 91 -23.03 5.39 -13.38
C ASP A 91 -22.05 5.11 -12.23
N ARG A 92 -21.98 6.01 -11.23
CA ARG A 92 -21.14 5.81 -10.04
C ARG A 92 -21.54 4.61 -9.21
N LEU A 93 -22.84 4.35 -9.07
CA LEU A 93 -23.31 3.18 -8.34
C LEU A 93 -22.89 1.88 -9.05
N LEU A 94 -22.97 1.85 -10.38
CA LEU A 94 -22.53 0.70 -11.17
C LEU A 94 -21.02 0.49 -11.08
N ASP A 95 -20.23 1.58 -11.09
CA ASP A 95 -18.77 1.53 -10.88
C ASP A 95 -18.40 1.04 -9.47
N GLU A 96 -19.21 1.31 -8.45
CA GLU A 96 -18.95 0.89 -7.06
C GLU A 96 -19.23 -0.61 -6.84
N ILE A 97 -20.20 -1.18 -7.54
CA ILE A 97 -20.63 -2.58 -7.36
C ILE A 97 -20.02 -3.56 -8.37
N GLY A 98 -19.40 -3.08 -9.45
CA GLY A 98 -18.80 -3.88 -10.53
C GLY A 98 -17.36 -4.28 -10.24
#